data_AF-A0A931YN91-F1
#
_entry.id   AF-A0A931YN91-F1
#
_cell.length_a   1.000
_cell.length_b   1.000
_cell.length_c   1.000
_cell.angle_alpha   90.00
_cell.angle_beta   90.00
_cell.angle_gamma   90.00
#
_symmetry.space_group_name_H-M   'P 1'
#
loop_
_entity.id
_entity.type
_entity.pdbx_description
1 polymer ?
#
loop_
_entity_poly.entity_id
_entity_poly.type
_entity_poly.pdbx_seq_one_letter_code
_entity_poly.pdbx_strand_id
1 'polypeptide(L)'
;MLKFLLRPKVLIAGFAAFFIGGLLLTFTTGLGSYLFDRSAAERGMHRHIESVFTDHKFLGGACMNVDSDGDGYVSCTARTANKQGIEQTHALECAGAMTLQNGCRSQRAQVIGRQP
;
A
#
# COMPACT_ATOMS: atom_id res chain seq x y z
N MET A 1 -4.20 43.15 32.06
CA MET A 1 -3.21 42.14 31.61
C MET A 1 -3.26 41.87 30.09
N LEU A 2 -3.63 42.86 29.26
CA LEU A 2 -3.87 42.67 27.82
C LEU A 2 -2.88 43.44 26.92
N LYS A 3 -1.67 43.74 27.41
CA LYS A 3 -0.62 44.43 26.63
C LYS A 3 0.51 43.50 26.18
N PHE A 4 0.48 42.23 26.61
CA PHE A 4 1.56 41.26 26.33
C PHE A 4 1.38 40.54 24.98
N LEU A 5 0.15 40.47 24.46
CA LEU A 5 -0.19 39.74 23.23
C LEU A 5 0.06 40.53 21.93
N LEU A 6 0.27 41.85 22.00
CA LEU A 6 0.51 42.73 20.84
C LEU A 6 2.00 42.99 20.56
N ARG A 7 2.91 42.14 21.05
CA ARG A 7 4.33 42.24 20.66
C ARG A 7 4.52 41.45 19.36
N PRO A 8 5.01 42.06 18.26
CA PRO A 8 5.14 41.39 16.96
C PRO A 8 5.99 40.11 17.02
N LYS A 9 6.94 40.04 17.96
CA LYS A 9 7.76 38.85 18.23
C LYS A 9 6.95 37.63 18.72
N VAL A 10 5.84 37.85 19.43
CA VAL A 10 4.96 36.78 19.95
C VAL A 10 4.04 36.24 18.85
N LEU A 11 3.55 37.12 17.97
CA LEU A 11 2.76 36.74 16.80
C LEU A 11 3.58 35.93 15.77
N ILE A 12 4.82 36.33 15.50
CA ILE A 12 5.73 35.62 14.59
C ILE A 12 6.10 34.24 15.16
N ALA A 13 6.38 34.14 16.45
CA ALA A 13 6.68 32.86 17.10
C ALA A 13 5.47 31.90 17.09
N GLY A 14 4.25 32.42 17.31
CA GLY A 14 3.02 31.63 17.22
C GLY A 14 2.74 31.10 15.80
N PHE A 15 2.94 31.94 14.78
CA PHE A 15 2.82 31.54 13.38
C PHE A 15 3.87 30.48 12.99
N ALA A 16 5.13 30.69 13.34
CA ALA A 16 6.19 29.72 13.05
C ALA A 16 5.92 28.35 13.72
N ALA A 17 5.46 28.34 14.97
CA ALA A 17 5.10 27.11 15.67
C ALA A 17 3.91 26.38 15.02
N PHE A 18 2.91 27.12 14.52
CA PHE A 18 1.75 26.54 13.83
C PHE A 18 2.11 25.94 12.47
N PHE A 19 2.95 26.63 11.69
CA PHE A 19 3.40 26.13 10.38
C PHE A 19 4.39 24.96 10.51
N ILE A 20 5.34 25.03 11.43
CA ILE A 20 6.31 23.93 11.65
C ILE A 20 5.60 22.72 12.29
N GLY A 21 4.73 22.94 13.27
CA GLY A 21 3.95 21.87 13.92
C GLY A 21 2.94 21.22 12.96
N GLY A 22 2.24 22.01 12.15
CA GLY A 22 1.29 21.51 11.15
C GLY A 22 1.97 20.76 10.00
N LEU A 23 3.12 21.23 9.53
CA LEU A 23 3.87 20.59 8.42
C LEU A 23 4.51 19.25 8.84
N LEU A 24 4.95 19.11 10.10
CA LEU A 24 5.49 17.84 10.62
C LEU A 24 4.41 16.76 10.76
N LEU A 25 3.18 17.15 11.11
CA LEU A 25 2.07 16.20 11.23
C LEU A 25 1.62 15.66 9.86
N THR A 26 1.60 16.49 8.82
CA THR A 26 1.19 16.05 7.47
C THR A 26 2.25 15.17 6.79
N PHE A 27 3.54 15.44 7.02
CA PHE A 27 4.62 14.64 6.43
C PHE A 27 4.73 13.23 7.03
N THR A 28 4.47 13.07 8.33
CA THR A 28 4.57 11.77 9.00
C THR A 28 3.40 10.84 8.67
N THR A 29 2.21 11.38 8.46
CA THR A 29 1.02 10.57 8.12
C THR A 29 1.00 10.12 6.66
N GLY A 30 1.49 10.92 5.71
CA GLY A 30 1.44 10.58 4.29
C GLY A 30 2.35 9.41 3.89
N LEU A 31 3.60 9.40 4.38
CA LEU A 31 4.57 8.35 4.03
C LEU A 31 4.33 7.02 4.74
N GLY A 32 3.93 7.07 6.02
CA GLY A 32 3.66 5.86 6.81
C GLY A 32 2.54 5.05 6.20
N SER A 33 1.46 5.73 5.83
CA SER A 33 0.31 5.16 5.12
C SER A 33 0.76 4.38 3.87
N TYR A 34 1.56 4.99 3.00
CA TYR A 34 2.00 4.39 1.73
C TYR A 34 2.78 3.07 1.88
N LEU A 35 3.68 2.97 2.85
CA LEU A 35 4.52 1.79 3.04
C LEU A 35 3.78 0.65 3.74
N PHE A 36 2.92 0.98 4.71
CA PHE A 36 2.14 -0.01 5.44
C PHE A 36 1.13 -0.73 4.55
N ASP A 37 0.57 -0.03 3.56
CA ASP A 37 -0.45 -0.57 2.65
C ASP A 37 0.11 -1.71 1.78
N ARG A 38 1.28 -1.46 1.18
CA ARG A 38 2.04 -2.44 0.40
C ARG A 38 2.40 -3.68 1.22
N SER A 39 2.95 -3.48 2.42
CA SER A 39 3.36 -4.61 3.27
C SER A 39 2.17 -5.48 3.71
N ALA A 40 0.99 -4.90 3.90
CA ALA A 40 -0.21 -5.67 4.22
C ALA A 40 -0.69 -6.49 3.02
N ALA A 41 -0.72 -5.90 1.83
CA ALA A 41 -1.08 -6.60 0.59
C ALA A 41 -0.11 -7.75 0.30
N GLU A 42 1.20 -7.56 0.46
CA GLU A 42 2.22 -8.60 0.26
C GLU A 42 2.05 -9.76 1.26
N ARG A 43 1.75 -9.47 2.53
CA ARG A 43 1.43 -10.51 3.53
C ARG A 43 0.15 -11.27 3.20
N GLY A 44 -0.86 -10.58 2.66
CA GLY A 44 -2.09 -11.22 2.18
C GLY A 44 -1.81 -12.15 1.01
N MET A 45 -1.02 -11.68 0.04
CA MET A 45 -0.62 -12.43 -1.16
C MET A 45 0.10 -13.72 -0.78
N HIS A 46 1.08 -13.62 0.12
CA HIS A 46 1.84 -14.77 0.58
C HIS A 46 0.93 -15.85 1.19
N ARG A 47 0.04 -15.46 2.11
CA ARG A 47 -0.94 -16.37 2.72
C ARG A 47 -1.90 -16.97 1.70
N HIS A 48 -2.36 -16.18 0.73
CA HIS A 48 -3.24 -16.67 -0.32
C HIS A 48 -2.56 -17.74 -1.17
N ILE A 49 -1.32 -17.50 -1.61
CA ILE A 49 -0.54 -18.47 -2.38
C ILE A 49 -0.31 -19.76 -1.59
N GLU A 50 0.07 -19.67 -0.32
CA GLU A 50 0.27 -20.86 0.51
C GLU A 50 -1.02 -21.66 0.72
N SER A 51 -2.17 -20.98 0.79
CA SER A 51 -3.47 -21.63 0.94
C SER A 51 -4.00 -22.29 -0.33
N VAL A 52 -3.71 -21.71 -1.51
CA VAL A 52 -4.25 -22.15 -2.81
C VAL A 52 -3.29 -23.11 -3.51
N PHE A 53 -1.99 -22.82 -3.48
CA PHE A 53 -0.95 -23.57 -4.18
C PHE A 53 -0.10 -24.37 -3.19
N THR A 54 -0.74 -25.31 -2.48
CA THR A 54 -0.08 -26.15 -1.46
C THR A 54 1.11 -26.96 -2.00
N ASP A 55 1.12 -27.24 -3.30
CA ASP A 55 2.20 -27.99 -3.98
C ASP A 55 3.29 -27.09 -4.58
N HIS A 56 3.19 -25.76 -4.42
CA HIS A 56 4.16 -24.81 -4.93
C HIS A 56 4.89 -24.10 -3.80
N LYS A 57 6.20 -23.90 -3.97
CA LYS A 57 7.01 -23.07 -3.09
C LYS A 57 6.88 -21.61 -3.51
N PHE A 58 6.54 -20.73 -2.58
CA PHE A 58 6.59 -19.30 -2.82
C PHE A 58 8.04 -18.84 -2.96
N LEU A 59 8.38 -18.22 -4.09
CA LEU A 59 9.72 -17.70 -4.38
C LEU A 59 9.85 -16.21 -4.05
N GLY A 60 8.72 -15.50 -4.00
CA GLY A 60 8.66 -14.07 -3.76
C GLY A 60 7.55 -13.41 -4.56
N GLY A 61 7.32 -12.13 -4.32
CA GLY A 61 6.36 -11.35 -5.07
C GLY A 61 6.39 -9.89 -4.66
N ALA A 62 5.68 -9.06 -5.40
CA ALA A 62 5.59 -7.63 -5.15
C ALA A 62 4.19 -7.13 -5.47
N CYS A 63 3.72 -6.19 -4.66
CA CYS A 63 2.46 -5.49 -4.88
C CYS A 63 2.72 -4.05 -5.31
N MET A 64 1.80 -3.51 -6.11
CA MET A 64 1.74 -2.07 -6.39
C MET A 64 1.41 -1.31 -5.10
N ASN A 65 1.91 -0.08 -5.02
CA ASN A 65 1.74 0.75 -3.83
C ASN A 65 0.39 1.47 -3.79
N VAL A 66 -0.31 1.53 -4.92
CA VAL A 66 -1.50 2.36 -5.10
C VAL A 66 -2.52 1.55 -5.86
N ASP A 67 -3.73 1.50 -5.31
CA ASP A 67 -4.91 1.11 -6.04
C ASP A 67 -5.19 2.17 -7.12
N SER A 68 -5.08 1.76 -8.38
CA SER A 68 -5.23 2.65 -9.53
C SER A 68 -6.68 2.78 -10.02
N ASP A 69 -7.57 1.86 -9.63
CA ASP A 69 -8.97 1.82 -10.08
C ASP A 69 -9.98 2.11 -8.96
N GLY A 70 -9.53 2.21 -7.71
CA GLY A 70 -10.31 2.66 -6.56
C GLY A 70 -11.26 1.58 -6.02
N ASP A 71 -11.03 0.31 -6.36
CA ASP A 71 -11.86 -0.81 -5.95
C ASP A 71 -11.47 -1.42 -4.59
N GLY A 72 -10.37 -0.91 -4.00
CA GLY A 72 -9.80 -1.33 -2.74
C GLY A 72 -8.88 -2.53 -2.84
N TYR A 73 -8.36 -2.86 -4.02
CA TYR A 73 -7.32 -3.87 -4.21
C TYR A 73 -6.11 -3.28 -4.93
N VAL A 74 -4.91 -3.76 -4.56
CA VAL A 74 -3.69 -3.48 -5.30
C VAL A 74 -3.30 -4.68 -6.15
N SER A 75 -2.79 -4.41 -7.34
CA SER A 75 -2.25 -5.45 -8.22
C SER A 75 -0.95 -6.00 -7.62
N CYS A 76 -0.85 -7.32 -7.52
CA CYS A 76 0.28 -8.06 -6.98
C CYS A 76 0.72 -9.14 -7.95
N THR A 77 2.02 -9.39 -7.98
CA THR A 77 2.63 -10.45 -8.78
C THR A 77 3.35 -11.40 -7.85
N ALA A 78 2.93 -12.67 -7.81
CA ALA A 78 3.57 -13.74 -7.06
C ALA A 78 4.33 -14.68 -7.99
N ARG A 79 5.53 -15.08 -7.58
CA ARG A 79 6.31 -16.14 -8.22
C ARG A 79 6.30 -17.37 -7.33
N THR A 80 5.96 -18.50 -7.93
CA THR A 80 5.95 -19.81 -7.26
C THR A 80 6.77 -20.80 -8.07
N ALA A 81 7.23 -21.88 -7.46
CA ALA A 81 7.82 -23.01 -8.16
C ALA A 81 7.10 -24.30 -7.75
N ASN A 82 6.71 -25.11 -8.72
CA ASN A 82 6.16 -26.43 -8.42
C ASN A 82 7.25 -27.39 -7.88
N LYS A 83 6.86 -28.62 -7.50
CA LYS A 83 7.81 -29.65 -7.01
C LYS A 83 8.91 -30.03 -8.01
N GLN A 84 8.73 -29.72 -9.29
CA GLN A 84 9.71 -29.96 -10.36
C GLN A 84 10.65 -28.76 -10.57
N GLY A 85 10.49 -27.68 -9.79
CA GLY A 85 11.27 -26.45 -9.92
C GLY A 85 10.81 -25.55 -11.07
N ILE A 86 9.67 -25.83 -11.69
CA ILE A 86 9.13 -25.00 -12.77
C ILE A 86 8.51 -23.75 -12.14
N GLU A 87 9.08 -22.59 -12.47
CA GLU A 87 8.59 -21.32 -11.98
C GLU A 87 7.30 -20.90 -12.71
N GLN A 88 6.32 -20.44 -11.94
CA GLN A 88 5.07 -19.88 -12.42
C GLN A 88 4.88 -18.49 -11.83
N THR A 89 4.29 -17.60 -12.62
CA THR A 89 3.94 -16.24 -12.19
C THR A 89 2.43 -16.12 -12.13
N HIS A 90 1.91 -15.67 -10.99
CA HIS A 90 0.49 -15.46 -10.76
C HIS A 90 0.23 -13.97 -10.54
N ALA A 91 -0.71 -13.44 -11.31
CA ALA A 91 -1.23 -12.11 -11.09
C ALA A 91 -2.43 -12.18 -10.12
N LEU A 92 -2.34 -11.42 -9.05
CA LEU A 92 -3.28 -11.40 -7.93
C LEU A 92 -3.69 -9.96 -7.65
N GLU A 93 -4.84 -9.80 -7.02
CA GLU A 93 -5.32 -8.54 -6.46
C GLU A 93 -5.48 -8.74 -4.96
N CYS A 94 -4.80 -7.92 -4.15
CA CYS A 94 -4.82 -8.04 -2.70
C CYS A 94 -5.25 -6.73 -2.05
N ALA A 95 -6.08 -6.84 -1.03
CA ALA A 95 -6.49 -5.69 -0.23
C ALA A 95 -5.29 -5.12 0.55
N GLY A 96 -5.14 -3.80 0.51
CA GLY A 96 -4.17 -3.06 1.30
C GLY A 96 -4.64 -2.83 2.75
N ALA A 97 -3.72 -2.45 3.64
CA ALA A 97 -4.01 -2.07 5.03
C ALA A 97 -5.03 -0.93 5.17
N MET A 98 -5.08 0.00 4.22
CA MET A 98 -5.99 1.15 4.24
C MET A 98 -7.28 0.91 3.45
N THR A 99 -7.42 -0.26 2.83
CA THR A 99 -8.64 -0.63 2.13
C THR A 99 -9.63 -1.26 3.12
N LEU A 100 -10.92 -0.98 2.96
CA LEU A 100 -11.98 -1.64 3.75
C LEU A 100 -12.17 -3.13 3.34
N GLN A 101 -11.53 -3.53 2.24
CA GLN A 101 -11.56 -4.88 1.70
C GLN A 101 -10.56 -5.77 2.46
N ASN A 102 -10.75 -7.09 2.40
CA ASN A 102 -9.83 -8.04 3.02
C ASN A 102 -9.56 -9.21 2.09
N GLY A 103 -8.33 -9.73 2.16
CA GLY A 103 -7.92 -10.92 1.42
C GLY A 103 -7.35 -10.64 0.04
N CYS A 104 -7.16 -11.71 -0.72
CA CYS A 104 -6.65 -11.66 -2.08
C CYS A 104 -7.53 -12.48 -3.00
N ARG A 105 -7.57 -12.08 -4.26
CA ARG A 105 -8.27 -12.76 -5.35
C ARG A 105 -7.35 -12.87 -6.56
N SER A 106 -7.63 -13.84 -7.43
CA SER A 106 -7.00 -13.87 -8.75
C SER A 106 -7.32 -12.57 -9.50
N GLN A 107 -6.33 -11.97 -10.14
CA GLN A 107 -6.56 -10.75 -10.93
C GLN A 107 -7.65 -11.04 -11.98
N ARG A 108 -8.59 -10.11 -12.16
CA ARG A 108 -9.59 -10.26 -13.22
C ARG A 108 -8.80 -10.43 -14.52
N ALA A 109 -9.17 -11.41 -15.35
CA ALA A 109 -8.57 -11.56 -16.66
C ALA A 109 -8.75 -10.22 -17.38
N GLN A 110 -7.68 -9.42 -17.45
CA GLN A 110 -7.65 -8.32 -18.39
C GLN A 110 -7.76 -9.03 -19.73
N VAL A 111 -8.92 -8.88 -20.38
CA VAL A 111 -9.06 -9.15 -21.79
C VAL A 111 -8.05 -8.21 -22.44
N ILE A 112 -6.81 -8.67 -22.57
CA ILE A 112 -5.78 -8.02 -23.35
C ILE A 112 -6.46 -7.86 -24.69
N GLY A 113 -6.78 -6.62 -25.04
CA GLY A 113 -7.31 -6.27 -26.33
C GLY A 113 -6.45 -7.01 -27.34
N ARG A 114 -7.08 -7.97 -28.02
CA ARG A 114 -6.56 -8.53 -29.25
C ARG A 114 -6.44 -7.33 -30.19
N GLN A 115 -5.27 -6.69 -30.20
CA GLN A 115 -4.97 -5.71 -31.22
C GLN A 115 -5.07 -6.46 -32.57
N PRO A 116 -5.79 -5.90 -33.56
CA PRO A 116 -5.99 -6.54 -34.86
C PRO A 116 -4.67 -6.78 -35.59
#